data_AF-A0A382GT10-F1
#
_entry.id   AF-A0A382GT10-F1
#
_cell.length_a   1.000
_cell.length_b   1.000
_cell.length_c   1.000
_cell.angle_alpha   90.00
_cell.angle_beta   90.00
_cell.angle_gamma   90.00
#
_symmetry.space_group_name_H-M   'P 1'
#
loop_
_entity.id
_entity.type
_entity.pdbx_description
1 polymer ?
#
loop_
_entity_poly.entity_id
_entity_poly.type
_entity_poly.pdbx_seq_one_letter_code
_entity_poly.pdbx_strand_id
1 'polypeptide(L)'
;MIGVAVMATFIFLQIPPQNSLTNDELQGKINTAKQSFVEAETKILGSTPIPDDTPLIPHPDPEKCVCKGTGKIIQGDGHITPCPYHGEKESPPTTGTTKKRRRLFRRN
;
A
#
# COMPACT_ATOMS: atom_id res chain seq x y z
N MET A 1 -46.07 20.76 -29.11
CA MET A 1 -44.87 19.90 -29.20
C MET A 1 -43.75 20.49 -30.05
N ILE A 2 -44.03 21.29 -31.09
CA ILE A 2 -43.00 21.88 -31.99
C ILE A 2 -42.05 22.84 -31.23
N GLY A 3 -42.57 23.68 -30.33
CA GLY A 3 -41.74 24.63 -29.56
C GLY A 3 -40.70 23.96 -28.65
N VAL A 4 -41.01 22.80 -28.07
CA VAL A 4 -40.04 22.06 -27.24
C VAL A 4 -38.90 21.51 -28.08
N ALA A 5 -39.18 21.05 -29.30
CA ALA A 5 -38.16 20.57 -30.22
C ALA A 5 -37.19 21.69 -30.66
N VAL A 6 -37.71 22.90 -30.91
CA VAL A 6 -36.90 24.07 -31.26
C VAL A 6 -36.02 24.51 -30.08
N MET A 7 -36.56 24.53 -28.86
CA MET A 7 -35.77 24.88 -27.67
C MET A 7 -34.71 23.82 -27.36
N ALA A 8 -35.03 22.53 -27.51
CA ALA A 8 -34.07 21.45 -27.31
C ALA A 8 -32.93 21.48 -28.33
N THR A 9 -33.23 21.75 -29.60
CA THR A 9 -32.19 21.89 -30.64
C THR A 9 -31.32 23.13 -30.40
N PHE A 10 -31.89 24.25 -29.97
CA PHE A 10 -31.12 25.44 -29.65
C PHE A 10 -30.16 25.22 -28.46
N ILE A 11 -30.61 24.53 -27.40
CA ILE A 11 -29.76 24.15 -26.27
C ILE A 11 -28.64 23.22 -26.72
N PHE A 12 -28.93 22.20 -27.53
CA PHE A 12 -27.93 21.26 -28.02
C PHE A 12 -26.83 21.94 -28.86
N LEU A 13 -27.19 22.95 -29.66
CA LEU A 13 -26.25 23.72 -30.47
C LEU A 13 -25.40 24.72 -29.68
N GLN A 14 -25.79 25.05 -28.44
CA GLN A 14 -25.05 25.96 -27.56
C GLN A 14 -24.07 25.26 -26.62
N ILE A 15 -24.06 23.93 -26.54
CA ILE A 15 -23.12 23.21 -25.68
C ILE A 15 -21.76 23.19 -26.39
N PRO A 16 -20.72 23.91 -25.90
CA PRO A 16 -19.39 23.81 -26.48
C PRO A 16 -18.89 22.36 -26.34
N PRO A 17 -18.12 21.85 -27.32
CA PRO A 17 -17.52 20.54 -27.20
C PRO A 17 -16.70 20.49 -25.91
N GLN A 18 -16.95 19.47 -25.08
CA GLN A 18 -16.10 19.18 -23.93
C GLN A 18 -14.70 18.90 -24.50
N ASN A 19 -13.75 19.79 -24.22
CA ASN A 19 -12.35 19.61 -24.62
C ASN A 19 -11.85 18.31 -23.99
N SER A 20 -11.73 17.25 -24.79
CA SER A 20 -11.00 16.07 -24.38
C SER A 20 -9.54 16.50 -24.23
N LEU A 21 -9.04 16.47 -22.99
CA LEU A 21 -7.62 16.67 -22.71
C LEU A 21 -6.84 15.73 -23.62
N THR A 22 -6.08 16.32 -24.56
CA THR A 22 -5.18 15.53 -25.39
C THR A 22 -4.16 14.85 -24.49
N ASN A 23 -3.64 13.69 -24.90
CA ASN A 23 -2.69 12.93 -24.07
C ASN A 23 -1.50 13.79 -23.61
N ASP A 24 -1.10 14.78 -24.42
CA ASP A 24 -0.01 15.70 -24.11
C ASP A 24 -0.35 16.66 -22.96
N GLU A 25 -1.57 17.20 -22.93
CA GLU A 25 -2.04 18.06 -21.84
C GLU A 25 -2.24 17.27 -20.54
N LEU A 26 -2.65 16.00 -20.65
CA LEU A 26 -2.73 15.08 -19.52
C LEU A 26 -1.35 14.79 -18.91
N GLN A 27 -0.36 14.48 -19.76
CA GLN A 27 1.02 14.25 -19.32
C GLN A 27 1.63 15.53 -18.72
N GLY A 28 1.31 16.69 -19.29
CA GLY A 28 1.69 17.99 -18.72
C GLY A 28 1.20 18.15 -17.28
N LYS A 29 -0.08 17.89 -17.01
CA LYS A 29 -0.66 17.96 -15.66
C LYS A 29 -0.04 16.94 -14.69
N ILE A 30 0.23 15.72 -15.16
CA ILE A 30 0.88 14.67 -14.37
C ILE A 30 2.31 15.12 -13.97
N ASN A 31 3.06 15.67 -14.91
CA ASN A 31 4.42 16.13 -14.66
C ASN A 31 4.46 17.31 -13.69
N THR A 32 3.55 18.28 -13.85
CA THR A 32 3.39 19.40 -12.91
C THR A 32 3.07 18.90 -11.50
N ALA A 33 2.13 17.95 -11.36
CA ALA A 33 1.79 17.38 -10.07
C ALA A 33 2.99 16.68 -9.43
N LYS A 34 3.71 15.83 -10.18
CA LYS A 34 4.92 15.15 -9.69
C LYS A 34 5.98 16.13 -9.20
N GLN A 35 6.21 17.23 -9.92
CA GLN A 35 7.16 18.26 -9.52
C GLN A 35 6.78 18.92 -8.20
N SER A 36 5.50 19.23 -7.99
CA SER A 36 5.03 19.86 -6.74
C SER A 36 5.24 18.97 -5.51
N PHE A 37 5.11 17.65 -5.65
CA PHE A 37 5.41 16.70 -4.57
C PHE A 37 6.91 16.67 -4.27
N VAL A 38 7.76 16.59 -5.29
CA VAL A 38 9.22 16.60 -5.11
C VAL A 38 9.68 17.90 -4.42
N GLU A 39 9.15 19.05 -4.82
CA GLU A 39 9.46 20.34 -4.18
C GLU A 39 9.01 20.38 -2.71
N ALA A 40 7.80 19.91 -2.42
CA ALA A 40 7.28 19.87 -1.05
C ALA A 40 8.10 18.92 -0.15
N GLU A 41 8.42 17.73 -0.66
CA GLU A 41 9.21 16.73 0.06
C GLU A 41 10.63 17.20 0.30
N THR A 42 11.30 17.78 -0.70
CA THR A 42 12.66 18.34 -0.52
C THR A 42 12.68 19.48 0.50
N LYS A 43 11.64 20.32 0.53
CA LYS A 43 11.50 21.42 1.50
C LYS A 43 11.30 20.92 2.94
N ILE A 44 10.61 19.80 3.13
CA ILE A 44 10.27 19.28 4.46
C ILE A 44 11.30 18.29 4.98
N LEU A 45 11.76 17.37 4.11
CA LEU A 45 12.60 16.22 4.46
C LEU A 45 14.08 16.43 4.12
N GLY A 46 14.42 17.42 3.29
CA GLY A 46 15.80 17.71 2.90
C GLY A 46 16.46 16.61 2.04
N SER A 47 15.70 15.61 1.62
CA SER A 47 16.14 14.50 0.77
C SER A 47 15.33 14.47 -0.52
N THR A 48 15.99 14.08 -1.61
CA THR A 48 15.29 13.76 -2.85
C THR A 48 14.65 12.38 -2.70
N PRO A 49 13.33 12.23 -2.91
CA PRO A 49 12.70 10.92 -2.90
C PRO A 49 13.32 10.06 -4.00
N ILE A 50 13.93 8.93 -3.62
CA ILE A 50 14.38 7.91 -4.57
C ILE A 50 13.13 7.09 -4.89
N PRO A 51 12.67 7.04 -6.15
CA PRO A 51 11.58 6.17 -6.53
C PRO A 51 12.03 4.72 -6.29
N ASP A 52 11.40 4.06 -5.33
CA ASP A 52 11.64 2.65 -5.04
C ASP A 52 10.85 1.84 -6.08
N ASP A 53 11.46 1.65 -7.26
CA ASP A 53 10.80 1.12 -8.47
C ASP A 53 10.36 -0.36 -8.34
N THR A 54 10.67 -1.02 -7.24
CA THR A 54 10.31 -2.42 -7.01
C THR A 54 9.54 -2.61 -5.71
N PRO A 55 8.24 -2.94 -5.76
CA PRO A 55 7.53 -3.33 -4.55
C PRO A 55 8.18 -4.60 -3.99
N LEU A 56 8.59 -4.58 -2.73
CA LEU A 56 9.08 -5.77 -2.04
C LEU A 56 7.91 -6.74 -1.78
N ILE A 57 7.84 -7.81 -2.57
CA ILE A 57 6.83 -8.86 -2.42
C ILE A 57 7.36 -9.94 -1.46
N PRO A 58 6.52 -10.53 -0.60
CA PRO A 58 6.89 -11.73 0.15
C PRO A 58 7.39 -12.82 -0.81
N HIS A 59 8.53 -13.43 -0.46
CA HIS A 59 9.19 -14.43 -1.29
C HIS A 59 9.45 -15.70 -0.47
N PRO A 60 9.40 -16.91 -1.05
CA PRO A 60 9.72 -18.16 -0.35
C PRO A 60 11.18 -18.27 0.08
N ASP A 61 12.13 -17.66 -0.65
CA ASP A 61 13.53 -17.55 -0.21
C ASP A 61 13.67 -16.51 0.91
N PRO A 62 14.23 -16.86 2.09
CA PRO A 62 14.39 -15.95 3.23
C PRO A 62 15.17 -14.68 2.90
N GLU A 63 16.22 -14.79 2.10
CA GLU A 63 17.11 -13.68 1.73
C GLU A 63 16.44 -12.67 0.80
N LYS A 64 15.48 -13.12 -0.01
CA LYS A 64 14.71 -12.28 -0.95
C LYS A 64 13.38 -11.82 -0.35
N CYS A 65 12.99 -12.34 0.81
CA CYS A 65 11.74 -11.97 1.48
C CYS A 65 11.87 -10.61 2.16
N VAL A 66 10.80 -9.80 2.08
CA VAL A 66 10.64 -8.58 2.90
C VAL A 66 10.80 -8.84 4.41
N CYS A 67 10.43 -10.03 4.85
CA CYS A 67 10.56 -10.51 6.22
C CYS A 67 12.00 -10.91 6.60
N LYS A 68 12.93 -11.05 5.64
CA LYS A 68 14.31 -11.52 5.85
C LYS A 68 14.41 -12.84 6.64
N GLY A 69 13.41 -13.73 6.46
CA GLY A 69 13.32 -14.99 7.20
C GLY A 69 12.79 -14.91 8.64
N THR A 70 12.43 -13.73 9.14
CA THR A 70 11.88 -13.55 10.51
C THR A 70 10.44 -14.05 10.67
N GLY A 71 9.74 -14.27 9.55
CA GLY A 71 8.33 -14.65 9.56
C GLY A 71 7.35 -13.52 9.91
N LYS A 72 7.84 -12.30 10.14
CA LYS A 72 7.03 -11.13 10.47
C LYS A 72 7.41 -9.95 9.58
N ILE A 73 6.41 -9.19 9.16
CA ILE A 73 6.56 -8.01 8.30
C ILE A 73 6.11 -6.81 9.13
N ILE A 74 7.05 -5.89 9.41
CA ILE A 74 6.76 -4.63 10.09
C ILE A 74 6.49 -3.58 9.02
N GLN A 75 5.28 -3.05 8.99
CA GLN A 75 4.85 -2.01 8.06
C GLN A 75 5.31 -0.62 8.54
N GLY A 76 5.34 0.36 7.63
CA GLY A 76 5.80 1.73 7.93
C GLY A 76 4.93 2.48 8.96
N ASP A 77 3.72 1.98 9.22
CA ASP A 77 2.78 2.45 10.24
C ASP A 77 2.91 1.71 11.59
N GLY A 78 3.85 0.75 11.69
CA GLY A 78 4.14 -0.03 12.90
C GLY A 78 3.30 -1.29 13.07
N HIS A 79 2.37 -1.61 12.17
CA HIS A 79 1.63 -2.87 12.24
C HIS A 79 2.51 -4.06 11.86
N ILE A 80 2.29 -5.19 12.54
CA ILE A 80 2.99 -6.44 12.30
C ILE A 80 2.05 -7.39 11.56
N THR A 81 2.39 -7.75 10.32
CA THR A 81 1.68 -8.76 9.53
C THR A 81 2.51 -10.05 9.48
N PRO A 82 1.92 -11.25 9.66
CA PRO A 82 2.65 -12.50 9.49
C PRO A 82 3.09 -12.69 8.03
N CYS A 83 4.31 -13.21 7.82
CA CYS A 83 4.80 -13.54 6.49
C CYS A 83 4.09 -14.81 5.95
N PRO A 84 3.57 -14.80 4.71
CA PRO A 84 2.89 -15.97 4.14
C PRO A 84 3.82 -17.19 3.94
N TYR A 85 5.14 -16.99 3.83
CA TYR A 85 6.10 -18.07 3.57
C TYR A 85 6.88 -18.53 4.80
N HIS A 86 7.25 -17.59 5.67
CA HIS A 86 8.16 -17.85 6.81
C HIS A 86 7.50 -17.63 8.17
N GLY A 87 6.21 -17.31 8.20
CA GLY A 87 5.47 -17.16 9.44
C GLY A 87 5.47 -18.45 10.25
N GLU A 88 5.62 -18.31 11.57
CA GLU A 88 5.30 -19.40 12.47
C GLU A 88 3.82 -19.71 12.30
N LYS A 89 3.48 -20.93 11.86
CA LYS A 89 2.11 -21.42 11.97
C LYS A 89 1.77 -21.33 13.44
N GLU A 90 0.86 -20.43 13.81
CA GLU A 90 0.28 -20.42 15.13
C GLU A 90 -0.28 -21.82 15.38
N SER A 91 0.49 -22.64 16.11
CA SER A 91 -0.08 -23.82 16.72
C SER A 91 -1.21 -23.30 17.61
N PRO A 92 -2.44 -23.84 17.49
CA PRO A 92 -3.57 -23.37 18.28
C PRO A 92 -3.17 -23.34 19.76
N PRO A 93 -3.68 -22.41 20.57
CA PRO A 93 -3.32 -22.32 21.98
C PRO A 93 -3.63 -23.66 22.63
N THR A 94 -2.59 -24.47 22.89
CA THR A 94 -2.74 -25.72 23.62
C THR A 94 -3.04 -25.36 25.06
N THR A 95 -4.32 -25.24 25.34
CA THR A 95 -4.90 -25.28 26.67
C THR A 95 -4.37 -26.53 27.41
N GLY A 96 -3.56 -26.31 28.45
CA GLY A 96 -3.34 -27.24 29.57
C GLY A 96 -2.55 -28.53 29.29
N THR A 97 -1.43 -28.70 30.00
CA THR A 97 -1.15 -29.89 30.85
C THR A 97 0.23 -29.78 31.54
N THR A 98 0.18 -29.49 32.85
CA THR A 98 0.96 -30.19 33.89
C THR A 98 2.48 -30.32 33.74
N LYS A 99 3.22 -29.27 34.11
CA LYS A 99 4.66 -29.37 34.41
C LYS A 99 4.87 -30.14 35.72
N LYS A 100 5.06 -31.45 35.58
CA LYS A 100 5.52 -32.42 36.60
C LYS A 100 6.62 -31.81 37.49
N ARG A 101 6.27 -31.33 38.68
CA ARG A 101 7.24 -30.92 39.72
C ARG A 101 8.09 -32.15 40.06
N ARG A 102 9.38 -32.11 39.70
CA ARG A 102 10.37 -33.11 40.09
C ARG A 102 10.39 -33.17 41.63
N ARG A 103 10.05 -34.34 42.18
CA ARG A 103 10.29 -34.67 43.59
C ARG A 103 11.79 -34.59 43.84
N LEU A 104 12.26 -33.55 44.52
CA LEU A 104 13.56 -33.57 45.18
C LEU A 104 13.32 -33.93 46.64
N PHE A 105 13.28 -35.23 46.91
CA PHE A 105 13.32 -35.78 48.27
C PHE A 105 14.76 -35.66 48.75
N ARG A 106 15.11 -34.54 49.41
CA ARG A 106 16.44 -34.38 50.02
C ARG A 106 16.32 -34.85 51.47
N ARG A 107 16.91 -36.02 51.73
CA ARG A 107 17.21 -36.52 53.06
C ARG A 107 18.09 -35.49 53.79
N ASN A 108 17.66 -35.08 54.99
CA ASN A 108 18.47 -34.98 56.19
C ASN A 108 17.54 -34.79 57.39
#